data_AF-A8P4K2-F1
#
_entry.id   AF-A8P4K2-F1
#
_cell.length_a   1.000
_cell.length_b   1.000
_cell.length_c   1.000
_cell.angle_alpha   90.00
_cell.angle_beta   90.00
_cell.angle_gamma   90.00
#
_symmetry.space_group_name_H-M   'P 1'
#
loop_
_entity.id
_entity.type
_entity.pdbx_description
1 polymer ?
#
loop_
_entity_poly.entity_id
_entity_poly.type
_entity_poly.pdbx_seq_one_letter_code
_entity_poly.pdbx_strand_id
1 'polypeptide(L)'
;MRTLSKNIPRFLEKKPLLETYNCYSSCPLIVSFRHVVLAEFTLEGPHETLPINQAKPRYISFLLTRYILPFIYWKLGVKGHWLGPATIRKILHFGVSKE
;
A
#
# COMPACT_ATOMS: atom_id res chain seq x y z
N MET A 1 -6.64 2.78 -6.03
CA MET A 1 -7.47 2.33 -7.18
C MET A 1 -8.73 1.57 -6.80
N ARG A 2 -8.76 0.81 -5.69
CA ARG A 2 -9.95 0.08 -5.22
C ARG A 2 -11.23 0.93 -5.18
N THR A 3 -11.17 2.11 -4.56
CA THR A 3 -12.31 3.02 -4.41
C THR A 3 -12.91 3.40 -5.77
N LEU A 4 -12.06 3.78 -6.74
CA LEU A 4 -12.50 4.16 -8.08
C LEU A 4 -13.11 2.97 -8.84
N SER A 5 -12.48 1.80 -8.79
CA SER A 5 -12.97 0.59 -9.46
C SER A 5 -14.38 0.19 -8.99
N LYS A 6 -14.74 0.46 -7.72
CA LYS A 6 -16.07 0.20 -7.19
C LYS A 6 -17.06 1.34 -7.38
N ASN A 7 -16.60 2.58 -7.28
CA ASN A 7 -17.48 3.75 -7.35
C ASN A 7 -17.86 4.12 -8.79
N ILE A 8 -16.97 3.95 -9.77
CA ILE A 8 -17.26 4.30 -11.17
C ILE A 8 -18.46 3.51 -11.73
N PRO A 9 -18.53 2.17 -11.62
CA PRO A 9 -19.70 1.42 -12.08
C PRO A 9 -20.99 1.85 -11.37
N ARG A 10 -20.92 2.08 -10.06
CA ARG A 10 -22.09 2.55 -9.28
C ARG A 10 -22.56 3.92 -9.70
N PHE A 11 -21.63 4.82 -10.02
CA PHE A 11 -21.94 6.14 -10.54
C PHE A 11 -22.67 6.05 -11.89
N LEU A 12 -22.18 5.20 -12.81
CA LEU A 12 -22.84 4.96 -14.10
C LEU A 12 -24.25 4.37 -13.93
N GLU A 13 -24.46 3.55 -12.92
CA GLU A 13 -25.77 2.98 -12.55
C GLU A 13 -26.66 3.95 -11.73
N LYS A 14 -26.25 5.20 -11.51
CA LYS A 14 -26.94 6.19 -10.66
C LYS A 14 -27.18 5.70 -9.22
N LYS A 15 -26.34 4.80 -8.72
CA LYS A 15 -26.38 4.27 -7.35
C LYS A 15 -25.49 5.12 -6.42
N PRO A 16 -25.79 5.14 -5.11
CA PRO A 16 -24.95 5.85 -4.14
C PRO A 16 -23.54 5.23 -4.08
N LEU A 17 -22.53 6.10 -3.93
CA LEU A 17 -21.13 5.73 -3.77
C LEU A 17 -20.91 5.22 -2.34
N LEU A 18 -20.32 4.03 -2.20
CA LEU A 18 -20.18 3.37 -0.89
C LEU A 18 -18.74 3.33 -0.38
N GLU A 19 -17.76 3.46 -1.27
CA GLU A 19 -16.35 3.36 -0.87
C GLU A 19 -15.74 4.76 -0.77
N THR A 20 -15.02 5.00 0.32
CA THR A 20 -14.27 6.23 0.56
C THR A 20 -12.78 5.90 0.49
N TYR A 21 -12.00 6.77 -0.14
CA TYR A 21 -10.55 6.61 -0.18
C TYR A 21 -9.95 7.13 1.13
N ASN A 22 -9.11 6.32 1.76
CA ASN A 22 -8.45 6.65 3.04
C ASN A 22 -7.18 7.51 2.87
N CYS A 23 -6.98 8.13 1.71
CA CYS A 23 -5.79 8.95 1.41
C CYS A 23 -4.46 8.23 1.66
N TYR A 24 -4.44 6.91 1.46
CA TYR A 24 -3.24 6.11 1.63
C TYR A 24 -2.15 6.49 0.62
N SER A 25 -0.96 6.82 1.12
CA SER A 25 0.21 7.08 0.31
C SER A 25 1.43 6.36 0.87
N SER A 26 2.39 6.09 -0.01
CA SER A 26 3.66 5.48 0.35
C SER A 26 4.81 6.23 -0.32
N CYS A 27 5.86 6.49 0.46
CA CYS A 27 7.10 7.10 0.01
C CYS A 27 8.29 6.22 0.46
N PRO A 28 8.91 5.46 -0.46
CA PRO A 28 10.15 4.75 -0.16
C PRO A 28 11.33 5.74 -0.18
N LEU A 29 11.74 6.20 0.99
CA LEU A 29 12.85 7.12 1.17
C LEU A 29 14.19 6.37 1.13
N ILE A 30 14.94 6.54 0.04
CA ILE A 30 16.26 5.91 -0.13
C ILE A 30 17.27 6.70 0.70
N VAL A 31 17.75 6.11 1.80
CA VAL A 31 18.71 6.76 2.70
C VAL A 31 20.16 6.30 2.45
N SER A 32 20.34 5.12 1.83
CA SER A 32 21.65 4.65 1.36
C SER A 32 21.50 3.65 0.22
N PHE A 33 22.60 3.23 -0.39
CA PHE A 33 22.61 2.21 -1.46
C PHE A 33 22.00 0.86 -1.07
N ARG A 34 21.84 0.59 0.24
CA ARG A 34 21.29 -0.68 0.75
C ARG A 34 20.15 -0.47 1.76
N HIS A 35 19.77 0.74 2.11
CA HIS A 35 18.73 0.96 3.13
C HIS A 35 17.68 1.94 2.63
N VAL A 36 16.42 1.59 2.90
CA VAL A 36 15.25 2.41 2.59
C VAL A 36 14.39 2.53 3.85
N VAL A 37 13.87 3.71 4.10
CA VAL A 37 12.79 3.96 5.05
C VAL A 37 11.49 3.90 4.25
N LEU A 38 10.65 2.90 4.52
CA LEU A 38 9.41 2.70 3.76
C LEU A 38 8.27 3.41 4.48
N ALA A 39 8.14 4.72 4.24
CA ALA A 39 7.10 5.51 4.86
C ALA A 39 5.76 5.21 4.21
N GLU A 40 4.77 4.86 5.02
CA GLU A 40 3.40 4.65 4.59
C GLU A 40 2.47 5.40 5.55
N PHE A 41 1.54 6.16 5.00
CA PHE A 41 0.72 7.08 5.78
C PHE A 41 -0.65 7.31 5.14
N THR A 42 -1.60 7.68 5.98
CA THR A 42 -2.94 8.18 5.61
C THR A 42 -3.09 9.62 6.15
N LEU A 43 -4.26 10.23 5.99
CA LEU A 43 -4.58 11.51 6.62
C LEU A 43 -4.44 11.48 8.16
N GLU A 44 -4.62 10.32 8.77
CA GLU A 44 -4.64 10.16 10.23
C GLU A 44 -3.24 9.89 10.82
N GLY A 45 -2.25 9.57 9.99
CA GLY A 45 -0.88 9.30 10.42
C GLY A 45 -0.26 8.06 9.78
N PRO A 46 0.77 7.47 10.43
CA PRO A 46 1.48 6.30 9.91
C PRO A 46 0.54 5.10 9.72
N HIS A 47 0.61 4.49 8.54
CA HIS A 47 -0.18 3.33 8.18
C HIS A 47 0.74 2.30 7.50
N GLU A 48 1.48 1.56 8.32
CA GLU A 48 2.49 0.57 7.90
C GLU A 48 1.84 -0.74 7.38
N THR A 49 2.35 -1.27 6.27
CA THR A 49 1.90 -2.54 5.68
C THR A 49 2.58 -3.74 6.33
N LEU A 50 3.85 -3.61 6.70
CA LEU A 50 4.62 -4.68 7.34
C LEU A 50 4.45 -4.61 8.87
N PRO A 51 4.45 -5.75 9.59
CA PRO A 51 4.36 -5.79 11.05
C PRO A 51 5.71 -5.49 11.72
N ILE A 52 6.43 -4.48 11.21
CA ILE A 52 7.72 -4.01 11.72
C ILE A 52 7.75 -2.49 11.61
N ASN A 53 8.40 -1.82 12.55
CA ASN A 53 8.59 -0.36 12.46
C ASN A 53 9.35 -0.01 11.16
N GLN A 54 8.65 0.66 10.23
CA GLN A 54 9.13 1.04 8.91
C GLN A 54 9.79 2.43 8.88
N ALA A 55 9.70 3.19 9.98
CA ALA A 55 10.44 4.46 10.15
C ALA A 55 11.95 4.25 10.28
N LYS A 56 12.40 3.02 10.63
CA LYS A 56 13.82 2.68 10.65
C LYS A 56 14.33 2.31 9.25
N PRO A 57 15.55 2.73 8.87
CA PRO A 57 16.20 2.26 7.65
C PRO A 57 16.37 0.74 7.66
N ARG A 58 15.85 0.05 6.63
CA ARG A 58 15.96 -1.42 6.54
C ARG A 58 16.42 -1.88 5.17
N TYR A 59 17.21 -2.96 5.18
CA TYR A 59 17.63 -3.68 3.97
C TYR A 59 16.44 -4.38 3.29
N ILE A 60 15.48 -4.90 4.06
CA ILE A 60 14.28 -5.55 3.53
C ILE A 60 13.43 -4.54 2.73
N SER A 61 13.23 -3.34 3.27
CA SER A 61 12.55 -2.24 2.58
C SER A 61 13.26 -1.89 1.27
N PHE A 62 14.60 -1.90 1.26
CA PHE A 62 15.38 -1.70 0.03
C PHE A 62 15.13 -2.80 -1.00
N LEU A 63 15.15 -4.08 -0.61
CA LEU A 63 14.85 -5.19 -1.51
C LEU A 63 13.42 -5.11 -2.07
N LEU A 64 12.45 -4.77 -1.22
CA LEU A 64 11.06 -4.56 -1.62
C LEU A 64 10.94 -3.46 -2.67
N THR A 65 11.51 -2.28 -2.38
CA THR A 65 11.46 -1.15 -3.29
C THR A 65 12.21 -1.42 -4.60
N ARG A 66 13.37 -2.07 -4.55
CA ARG A 66 14.21 -2.28 -5.72
C ARG A 66 13.72 -3.39 -6.65
N TYR A 67 13.21 -4.50 -6.11
CA TYR A 67 12.90 -5.69 -6.90
C TYR A 67 11.40 -5.98 -6.96
N ILE A 68 10.69 -5.84 -5.84
CA ILE A 68 9.29 -6.26 -5.74
C ILE A 68 8.35 -5.19 -6.31
N LEU A 69 8.55 -3.91 -5.98
CA LEU A 69 7.70 -2.83 -6.50
C LEU A 69 7.72 -2.74 -8.04
N PRO A 70 8.87 -2.78 -8.74
CA PRO A 70 8.87 -2.77 -10.20
C PRO A 70 8.18 -4.00 -10.80
N PHE A 71 8.39 -5.18 -10.21
CA PHE A 71 7.72 -6.40 -10.65
C PHE A 71 6.20 -6.28 -10.53
N ILE A 72 5.71 -5.84 -9.36
CA ILE A 72 4.27 -5.63 -9.11
C ILE A 72 3.72 -4.58 -10.07
N TYR A 73 4.43 -3.46 -10.28
CA TYR A 73 4.00 -2.41 -11.18
C TYR A 73 3.76 -2.94 -12.59
N TRP A 74 4.76 -3.59 -13.19
CA TRP A 74 4.69 -4.05 -14.58
C TRP A 74 3.77 -5.27 -14.77
N LYS A 75 3.75 -6.21 -13.83
CA LYS A 75 2.98 -7.47 -13.99
C LYS A 75 1.54 -7.35 -13.51
N LEU A 76 1.27 -6.55 -12.47
CA LEU A 76 -0.04 -6.48 -11.82
C LEU A 76 -0.65 -5.07 -11.87
N GLY A 77 0.16 -4.03 -11.66
CA GLY A 77 -0.26 -2.63 -11.61
C GLY A 77 -0.87 -2.16 -12.93
N VAL A 78 -0.11 -2.22 -14.01
CA VAL A 78 -0.54 -1.80 -15.35
C VAL A 78 -1.73 -2.64 -15.86
N LYS A 79 -1.86 -3.89 -15.39
CA LYS A 79 -2.99 -4.78 -15.74
C LYS A 79 -4.23 -4.59 -14.87
N GLY A 80 -4.19 -3.71 -13.86
CA GLY A 80 -5.31 -3.49 -12.94
C GLY A 80 -5.53 -4.59 -11.90
N HIS A 81 -4.66 -5.59 -11.81
CA HIS A 81 -4.73 -6.64 -10.78
C HIS A 81 -4.18 -6.19 -9.41
N TRP A 82 -3.53 -5.03 -9.34
CA TRP A 82 -3.03 -4.45 -8.10
C TRP A 82 -3.91 -3.30 -7.61
N LEU A 83 -4.62 -3.52 -6.50
CA LEU A 83 -5.52 -2.54 -5.90
C LEU A 83 -4.92 -1.76 -4.72
N GLY A 84 -3.67 -2.05 -4.38
CA GLY A 84 -2.93 -1.50 -3.25
C GLY A 84 -2.60 -2.54 -2.17
N PRO A 85 -1.77 -2.18 -1.17
CA PRO A 85 -1.27 -3.12 -0.17
C PRO A 85 -2.27 -3.43 0.95
N ALA A 86 -3.48 -2.88 0.92
CA ALA A 86 -4.50 -3.09 1.96
C ALA A 86 -4.82 -4.58 2.19
N THR A 87 -4.86 -5.40 1.13
CA THR A 87 -5.10 -6.85 1.26
C THR A 87 -3.91 -7.54 1.91
N ILE A 88 -2.68 -7.23 1.47
CA ILE A 88 -1.44 -7.81 2.01
C ILE A 88 -1.29 -7.43 3.49
N ARG A 89 -1.53 -6.17 3.83
CA ARG A 89 -1.53 -5.67 5.20
C ARG A 89 -2.46 -6.47 6.10
N LYS A 90 -3.72 -6.70 5.68
CA LYS A 90 -4.67 -7.51 6.45
C LYS A 90 -4.15 -8.93 6.71
N ILE A 91 -3.45 -9.51 5.75
CA ILE A 91 -2.85 -10.85 5.87
C ILE A 91 -1.63 -10.81 6.81
N LEU A 92 -0.74 -9.83 6.64
CA LEU A 92 0.49 -9.73 7.44
C LEU A 92 0.23 -9.33 8.90
N HIS A 93 -0.84 -8.59 9.15
CA HIS A 93 -1.31 -8.26 10.49
C HIS A 93 -2.32 -9.29 11.04
N PHE A 94 -2.64 -10.35 10.27
CA PHE A 94 -3.52 -11.42 10.74
C PHE A 94 -2.79 -12.22 11.82
N GLY A 95 -3.19 -12.05 13.08
CA GLY A 95 -2.57 -12.68 14.25
C GLY A 95 -1.64 -11.76 15.05
N VAL A 96 -1.40 -10.52 14.59
CA VAL A 96 -0.77 -9.48 15.42
C VAL A 96 -1.89 -8.80 16.21
N SER A 97 -2.12 -9.27 17.45
CA SER A 97 -3.03 -8.59 18.38
C SER A 97 -2.55 -7.16 18.59
N LYS A 98 -3.45 -6.20 18.43
CA LYS A 98 -3.23 -4.82 18.83
C LYS A 98 -3.26 -4.81 20.36
N GLU A 99 -2.10 -4.89 21.01
CA GLU A 99 -1.95 -4.41 22.38
C GLU A 99 -1.98 -2.88 22.40
#